data_AF-D5X0N2-F1
#
_entry.id   AF-D5X0N2-F1
#
_cell.length_a   1.000
_cell.length_b   1.000
_cell.length_c   1.000
_cell.angle_alpha   90.00
_cell.angle_beta   90.00
_cell.angle_gamma   90.00
#
_symmetry.space_group_name_H-M   'P 1'
#
loop_
_entity.id
_entity.type
_entity.pdbx_description
1 polymer ?
#
loop_
_entity_poly.entity_id
_entity_poly.type
_entity_poly.pdbx_seq_one_letter_code
_entity_poly.pdbx_strand_id
1 'polypeptide(L)'
;MSAAQAIDTAVTSLGLELVEVEHLPRGLLRVTIDHADGAPVTVEDCERVTRQLQYVFEVENVDYGRLEVSSPGLDRPLRKAEDFVRFAGLEIDVVLRVPFQGRKKYRGVLLERSQDDEPGRFSVALSPPEVGAKGKGKGKPGAANKKPKAVGAPVAPKAEEQDVLSVMNFSLAEVRDVRLVPVVDFGSGRK
;
A
#
# COMPACT_ATOMS: atom_id res chain seq x y z
N MET A 1 30.60 4.28 -1.51
CA MET A 1 29.55 3.67 -0.66
C MET A 1 28.87 2.54 -1.45
N SER A 2 27.76 1.94 -1.00
CA SER A 2 26.86 1.24 -1.94
C SER A 2 25.85 2.23 -2.53
N ALA A 3 25.42 2.03 -3.78
CA ALA A 3 24.50 2.95 -4.45
C ALA A 3 23.18 3.14 -3.65
N ALA A 4 22.64 2.07 -3.06
CA ALA A 4 21.45 2.15 -2.22
C ALA A 4 21.67 3.01 -0.95
N GLN A 5 22.82 2.91 -0.28
CA GLN A 5 23.15 3.75 0.88
C GLN A 5 23.35 5.22 0.50
N ALA A 6 23.93 5.48 -0.68
CA ALA A 6 24.08 6.84 -1.19
C ALA A 6 22.72 7.50 -1.49
N ILE A 7 21.78 6.74 -2.08
CA ILE A 7 20.39 7.17 -2.30
C ILE A 7 19.69 7.44 -0.96
N ASP A 8 19.76 6.49 -0.02
CA ASP A 8 19.13 6.59 1.31
C ASP A 8 19.60 7.83 2.09
N THR A 9 20.92 8.06 2.10
CA THR A 9 21.53 9.25 2.71
C THR A 9 21.06 10.53 2.02
N ALA A 10 21.01 10.55 0.69
CA ALA A 10 20.59 11.73 -0.07
C ALA A 10 19.11 12.07 0.15
N VAL A 11 18.22 11.08 0.09
CA VAL A 11 16.77 11.25 0.34
C VAL A 11 16.50 11.70 1.77
N THR A 12 17.12 11.04 2.76
CA THR A 12 17.00 11.40 4.18
C THR A 12 17.50 12.82 4.45
N SER A 13 18.58 13.27 3.79
CA SER A 13 19.12 14.63 3.94
C SER A 13 18.17 15.74 3.46
N LEU A 14 17.16 15.40 2.65
CA LEU A 14 16.13 16.33 2.15
C LEU A 14 14.86 16.37 3.00
N GLY A 15 14.80 15.58 4.09
CA GLY A 15 13.63 15.41 4.95
C GLY A 15 12.63 14.35 4.47
N LEU A 16 13.01 13.54 3.48
CA LEU A 16 12.17 12.53 2.83
C LEU A 16 12.59 11.12 3.25
N GLU A 17 11.71 10.15 3.03
CA GLU A 17 11.95 8.73 3.29
C GLU A 17 12.20 7.96 1.97
N LEU A 18 13.19 7.05 1.97
CA LEU A 18 13.40 6.12 0.87
C LEU A 18 12.54 4.86 1.06
N VAL A 19 11.60 4.63 0.14
CA VAL A 19 10.69 3.48 0.16
C VAL A 19 11.29 2.28 -0.58
N GLU A 20 11.82 2.51 -1.79
CA GLU A 20 12.27 1.45 -2.70
C GLU A 20 13.28 1.97 -3.74
N VAL A 21 14.18 1.10 -4.18
CA VAL A 21 15.08 1.31 -5.34
C VAL A 21 14.99 0.11 -6.27
N GLU A 22 14.37 0.27 -7.44
CA GLU A 22 14.32 -0.75 -8.48
C GLU A 22 15.40 -0.53 -9.54
N HIS A 23 16.14 -1.59 -9.91
CA HIS A 23 17.04 -1.58 -11.07
C HIS A 23 16.36 -2.32 -12.22
N LEU A 24 15.88 -1.58 -13.22
CA LEU A 24 15.16 -2.09 -14.38
C LEU A 24 16.06 -2.24 -15.63
N PRO A 25 15.68 -3.08 -16.60
CA PRO A 25 16.44 -3.27 -17.84
C PRO A 25 16.73 -1.96 -18.59
N ARG A 26 17.85 -1.91 -19.32
CA ARG A 26 18.41 -0.73 -20.00
C ARG A 26 18.91 0.38 -19.05
N GLY A 27 19.28 0.03 -17.81
CA GLY A 27 19.86 0.98 -16.85
C GLY A 27 18.86 2.00 -16.32
N LEU A 28 17.57 1.68 -16.33
CA LEU A 28 16.56 2.50 -15.68
C LEU A 28 16.61 2.24 -14.16
N LEU A 29 17.03 3.24 -13.40
CA LEU A 29 16.98 3.27 -11.94
C LEU A 29 15.70 3.99 -11.52
N ARG A 30 14.80 3.30 -10.80
CA ARG A 30 13.63 3.93 -10.18
C ARG A 30 13.84 4.06 -8.68
N VAL A 31 13.58 5.24 -8.14
CA VAL A 31 13.63 5.54 -6.71
C VAL A 31 12.23 5.98 -6.27
N THR A 32 11.67 5.25 -5.31
CA THR A 32 10.37 5.57 -4.72
C THR A 32 10.59 6.27 -3.38
N ILE A 33 10.04 7.46 -3.22
CA ILE A 33 10.17 8.32 -2.04
C ILE A 33 8.82 8.58 -1.36
N ASP A 34 8.84 8.84 -0.06
CA ASP A 34 7.67 9.25 0.71
C ASP A 34 8.05 10.36 1.71
N HIS A 35 7.07 10.92 2.41
CA HIS A 35 7.32 11.65 3.65
C HIS A 35 7.17 10.68 4.84
N ALA A 36 8.01 10.84 5.87
CA ALA A 36 7.92 10.04 7.10
C ALA A 36 6.63 10.36 7.89
N ASP A 37 6.17 11.62 7.85
CA ASP A 37 4.84 12.02 8.32
C ASP A 37 3.72 11.66 7.33
N GLY A 38 4.06 11.07 6.17
CA GLY A 38 3.18 10.63 5.09
C GLY A 38 2.21 11.69 4.58
N ALA A 39 2.62 12.96 4.63
CA ALA A 39 2.08 13.95 3.71
C ALA A 39 2.26 13.48 2.25
N PRO A 40 1.37 13.88 1.32
CA PRO A 40 1.53 13.54 -0.09
C PRO A 40 2.78 14.22 -0.66
N VAL A 41 3.72 13.42 -1.17
CA VAL A 41 4.93 13.90 -1.86
C VAL A 41 4.56 14.76 -3.05
N THR A 42 5.22 15.92 -3.16
CA THR A 42 4.98 16.90 -4.23
C THR A 42 5.83 16.63 -5.48
N VAL A 43 5.54 17.34 -6.58
CA VAL A 43 6.38 17.27 -7.79
C VAL A 43 7.75 17.90 -7.52
N GLU A 44 7.74 18.97 -6.73
CA GLU A 44 8.89 19.71 -6.24
C GLU A 44 9.81 18.83 -5.38
N ASP A 45 9.26 17.96 -4.53
CA ASP A 45 10.04 16.96 -3.77
C ASP A 45 10.72 15.94 -4.70
N CYS A 46 10.00 15.45 -5.71
CA CYS A 46 10.55 14.54 -6.72
C CYS A 46 11.68 15.21 -7.51
N GLU A 47 11.54 16.50 -7.85
CA GLU A 47 12.59 17.27 -8.53
C GLU A 47 13.81 17.52 -7.62
N ARG A 48 13.60 17.90 -6.36
CA ARG A 48 14.67 18.08 -5.35
C ARG A 48 15.51 16.81 -5.21
N VAL A 49 14.86 15.65 -5.05
CA VAL A 49 15.55 14.36 -4.98
C VAL A 49 16.24 14.01 -6.30
N THR A 50 15.59 14.22 -7.45
CA THR A 50 16.19 13.95 -8.77
C THR A 50 17.50 14.73 -8.96
N ARG A 51 17.52 16.03 -8.64
CA ARG A 51 18.71 16.88 -8.71
C ARG A 51 19.79 16.43 -7.73
N GLN A 52 19.42 16.14 -6.48
CA GLN A 52 20.38 15.71 -5.46
C GLN A 52 21.05 14.37 -5.81
N LEU A 53 20.28 13.41 -6.33
CA LEU A 53 20.80 12.11 -6.73
C LEU A 53 21.75 12.20 -7.92
N GLN A 54 21.53 13.11 -8.88
CA GLN A 54 22.46 13.34 -10.00
C GLN A 54 23.87 13.70 -9.50
N TYR A 55 23.99 14.69 -8.61
CA TYR A 55 25.28 15.08 -8.02
C TYR A 55 25.93 13.95 -7.20
N VAL A 56 25.12 13.20 -6.44
CA VAL A 56 25.63 12.07 -5.63
C VAL A 56 26.14 10.94 -6.52
N PHE A 57 25.47 10.63 -7.63
CA PHE A 57 25.89 9.61 -8.58
C PHE A 57 27.13 9.99 -9.37
N GLU A 58 27.33 11.27 -9.71
CA GLU A 58 28.58 11.78 -10.29
C GLU A 58 29.78 11.57 -9.33
N VAL A 59 29.61 11.86 -8.03
CA VAL A 59 30.67 11.71 -7.03
C VAL A 59 30.95 10.24 -6.69
N GLU A 60 29.92 9.45 -6.45
CA GLU A 60 30.03 8.02 -6.10
C GLU A 60 30.29 7.10 -7.32
N ASN A 61 30.34 7.66 -8.54
CA ASN A 61 30.52 6.94 -9.81
C ASN A 61 29.46 5.83 -10.02
N VAL A 62 28.19 6.16 -9.75
CA VAL A 62 27.06 5.26 -9.97
C VAL A 62 26.56 5.40 -11.41
N ASP A 63 26.77 4.37 -12.23
CA ASP A 63 26.27 4.31 -13.61
C ASP A 63 24.75 4.05 -13.66
N TYR A 64 24.03 4.88 -14.42
CA TYR A 64 22.60 4.73 -14.69
C TYR A 64 22.26 5.33 -16.07
N GLY A 65 21.43 4.62 -16.85
CA GLY A 65 20.99 5.06 -18.17
C GLY A 65 19.79 6.01 -18.14
N ARG A 66 18.94 5.90 -17.09
CA ARG A 66 17.83 6.83 -16.81
C ARG A 66 17.46 6.77 -15.33
N LEU A 67 17.16 7.92 -14.74
CA LEU A 67 16.59 8.03 -13.39
C LEU A 67 15.09 8.33 -13.48
N GLU A 68 14.28 7.64 -12.68
CA GLU A 68 12.89 7.98 -12.39
C GLU A 68 12.72 8.12 -10.88
N VAL A 69 12.27 9.28 -10.41
CA VAL A 69 11.87 9.51 -9.01
C VAL A 69 10.35 9.66 -8.96
N SER A 70 9.70 8.93 -8.05
CA SER A 70 8.24 8.92 -7.89
C SER A 70 7.83 8.69 -6.44
N SER A 71 6.61 9.08 -6.08
CA SER A 71 5.98 8.61 -4.84
C SER A 71 5.29 7.25 -5.05
N PRO A 72 5.00 6.47 -3.99
CA PRO A 72 4.24 5.22 -4.14
C PRO A 72 2.75 5.48 -4.44
N GLY A 73 2.30 6.73 -4.33
CA GLY A 73 0.91 7.12 -4.57
C GLY A 73 -0.04 6.46 -3.58
N LEU A 74 -1.13 5.89 -4.11
CA LEU A 74 -2.19 5.27 -3.30
C LEU A 74 -1.89 3.81 -2.91
N ASP A 75 -0.90 3.18 -3.53
CA ASP A 75 -0.50 1.77 -3.34
C ASP A 75 0.72 1.68 -2.38
N ARG A 76 0.69 2.48 -1.29
CA ARG A 76 1.81 2.65 -0.35
C ARG A 76 2.19 1.31 0.30
N PRO A 77 3.43 0.82 0.13
CA PRO A 77 3.86 -0.39 0.81
C PRO A 77 4.12 -0.12 2.30
N LEU A 78 3.73 -1.05 3.17
CA LEU A 78 4.07 -1.04 4.59
C LEU A 78 5.28 -1.94 4.81
N ARG A 79 6.37 -1.38 5.35
CA ARG A 79 7.69 -2.06 5.48
C ARG A 79 8.25 -2.00 6.90
N LYS A 80 8.03 -0.91 7.61
CA LYS A 80 8.45 -0.69 9.00
C LYS A 80 7.31 -0.99 9.96
N ALA A 81 7.60 -1.43 11.18
CA ALA A 81 6.57 -1.64 12.21
C ALA A 81 5.77 -0.36 12.53
N GLU A 82 6.39 0.81 12.35
CA GLU A 82 5.80 2.14 12.49
C GLU A 82 4.66 2.38 11.47
N ASP A 83 4.79 1.90 10.22
CA ASP A 83 3.74 1.98 9.21
C ASP A 83 2.45 1.29 9.70
N PHE A 84 2.59 0.10 10.28
CA PHE A 84 1.44 -0.70 10.71
C PHE A 84 0.73 -0.12 11.93
N VAL A 85 1.46 0.53 12.84
CA VAL A 85 0.86 1.29 13.94
C VAL A 85 0.12 2.52 13.41
N ARG A 86 0.73 3.20 12.43
CA ARG A 86 0.23 4.46 11.89
C ARG A 86 -0.98 4.32 10.95
N PHE A 87 -1.06 3.22 10.21
CA PHE A 87 -2.13 2.95 9.25
C PHE A 87 -3.13 1.86 9.72
N ALA A 88 -3.17 1.59 11.02
CA ALA A 88 -4.22 0.78 11.62
C ALA A 88 -5.62 1.38 11.32
N GLY A 89 -6.62 0.50 11.17
CA GLY A 89 -7.97 0.85 10.73
C GLY A 89 -8.14 0.98 9.21
N LEU A 90 -7.08 0.94 8.40
CA LEU A 90 -7.16 0.98 6.93
C LEU A 90 -7.15 -0.44 6.31
N GLU A 91 -7.73 -0.58 5.11
CA GLU A 91 -7.68 -1.84 4.36
C GLU A 91 -6.30 -2.02 3.69
N ILE A 92 -5.72 -3.22 3.82
CA ILE A 92 -4.43 -3.59 3.25
C ILE A 92 -4.49 -4.89 2.43
N ASP A 93 -3.70 -4.95 1.37
CA ASP A 93 -3.37 -6.18 0.63
C ASP A 93 -2.09 -6.79 1.22
N VAL A 94 -2.17 -8.02 1.73
CA VAL A 94 -1.06 -8.79 2.29
C VAL A 94 -0.70 -9.94 1.35
N VAL A 95 0.58 -10.04 0.97
CA VAL A 95 1.12 -11.14 0.15
C VAL A 95 2.09 -11.97 0.99
N LEU A 96 1.75 -13.22 1.30
CA LEU A 96 2.60 -14.14 2.08
C LEU A 96 3.71 -14.79 1.24
N ARG A 97 4.85 -15.10 1.86
CA ARG A 97 5.94 -15.87 1.25
C ARG A 97 5.52 -17.33 1.01
N VAL A 98 4.91 -17.95 2.01
CA VAL A 98 4.39 -19.33 2.02
C VAL A 98 2.86 -19.29 1.87
N PRO A 99 2.19 -20.24 1.20
CA PRO A 99 0.73 -20.27 1.18
C PRO A 99 0.15 -20.57 2.56
N PHE A 100 -0.82 -19.78 3.00
CA PHE A 100 -1.71 -20.09 4.11
C PHE A 100 -3.08 -20.48 3.54
N GLN A 101 -3.78 -21.46 4.11
CA GLN A 101 -5.11 -21.91 3.64
C GLN A 101 -5.25 -22.08 2.10
N GLY A 102 -4.19 -22.52 1.41
CA GLY A 102 -4.18 -22.68 -0.05
C GLY A 102 -3.99 -21.40 -0.90
N ARG A 103 -3.91 -20.21 -0.29
CA ARG A 103 -3.68 -18.92 -0.99
C ARG A 103 -2.46 -18.16 -0.44
N LYS A 104 -1.96 -17.20 -1.23
CA LYS A 104 -0.86 -16.29 -0.83
C LYS A 104 -1.29 -14.83 -0.71
N LYS A 105 -2.44 -14.45 -1.26
CA LYS A 105 -2.97 -13.08 -1.21
C LYS A 105 -4.17 -13.02 -0.27
N TYR A 106 -4.14 -11.99 0.56
CA TYR A 106 -5.13 -11.68 1.57
C TYR A 106 -5.44 -10.19 1.51
N ARG A 107 -6.69 -9.82 1.76
CA ARG A 107 -7.14 -8.44 1.89
C ARG A 107 -7.96 -8.31 3.17
N GLY A 108 -7.86 -7.19 3.86
CA GLY A 108 -8.65 -6.93 5.06
C GLY A 108 -8.21 -5.67 5.79
N VAL A 109 -8.94 -5.31 6.84
CA VAL A 109 -8.63 -4.15 7.67
C VAL A 109 -7.49 -4.50 8.62
N LEU A 110 -6.43 -3.68 8.61
CA LEU A 110 -5.34 -3.76 9.58
C LEU A 110 -5.85 -3.36 10.96
N LEU A 111 -5.66 -4.22 11.95
CA LEU A 111 -6.10 -3.97 13.32
C LEU A 111 -5.04 -3.20 14.11
N GLU A 112 -5.48 -2.36 15.03
CA GLU A 112 -4.59 -1.74 16.03
C GLU A 112 -3.91 -2.82 16.88
N ARG A 113 -2.61 -2.63 17.16
CA ARG A 113 -1.85 -3.51 18.04
C ARG A 113 -2.07 -3.11 19.51
N SER A 114 -2.53 -4.04 20.33
CA SER A 114 -2.69 -3.85 21.77
C SER A 114 -1.34 -3.87 22.50
N GLN A 115 -1.32 -3.47 23.78
CA GLN A 115 -0.09 -3.51 24.59
C GLN A 115 0.33 -4.95 24.97
N ASP A 116 -0.62 -5.90 24.94
CA ASP A 116 -0.41 -7.31 25.28
C ASP A 116 0.03 -8.17 24.08
N ASP A 117 -0.03 -7.65 22.85
CA ASP A 117 0.35 -8.38 21.63
C ASP A 117 1.87 -8.63 21.52
N GLU A 118 2.27 -9.79 20.98
CA GLU A 118 3.68 -10.10 20.73
C GLU A 118 4.38 -9.03 19.87
N PRO A 119 5.60 -8.59 20.23
CA PRO A 119 6.33 -7.57 19.45
C PRO A 119 6.69 -8.11 18.05
N GLY A 120 6.31 -7.35 17.02
CA GLY A 120 6.54 -7.72 15.61
C GLY A 120 5.47 -8.60 14.98
N ARG A 121 4.37 -8.90 15.71
CA ARG A 121 3.12 -9.41 15.11
C ARG A 121 2.16 -8.27 14.76
N PHE A 122 1.39 -8.51 13.71
CA PHE A 122 0.32 -7.66 13.19
C PHE A 122 -0.88 -8.54 12.82
N SER A 123 -2.07 -7.96 12.91
CA SER A 123 -3.34 -8.70 12.79
C SER A 123 -4.24 -8.02 11.78
N VAL A 124 -4.85 -8.77 10.87
CA VAL A 124 -5.79 -8.26 9.86
C VAL A 124 -7.11 -8.99 9.95
N ALA A 125 -8.21 -8.25 10.11
CA ALA A 125 -9.55 -8.78 9.93
C ALA A 125 -9.82 -8.97 8.43
N LEU A 126 -9.80 -10.21 7.95
CA LEU A 126 -9.87 -10.50 6.53
C LEU A 126 -11.24 -10.14 5.94
N SER A 127 -11.22 -9.36 4.85
CA SER A 127 -12.37 -9.21 3.95
C SER A 127 -12.71 -10.59 3.36
N PRO A 128 -14.00 -10.96 3.22
CA PRO A 128 -14.40 -12.22 2.61
C PRO A 128 -13.76 -12.39 1.22
N PRO A 129 -13.28 -13.59 0.85
CA PRO A 129 -12.72 -13.81 -0.48
C PRO A 129 -13.81 -13.63 -1.53
N GLU A 130 -13.75 -12.56 -2.33
CA GLU A 130 -14.62 -12.41 -3.49
C GLU A 130 -14.48 -13.64 -4.39
N VAL A 131 -15.58 -14.37 -4.62
CA VAL A 131 -15.60 -15.61 -5.39
C VAL A 131 -15.63 -15.29 -6.90
N GLY A 132 -14.67 -14.48 -7.34
CA GLY A 132 -14.49 -14.00 -8.71
C GLY A 132 -13.44 -14.83 -9.47
N ALA A 133 -13.87 -15.60 -10.46
CA ALA A 133 -12.97 -16.50 -11.20
C ALA A 133 -12.26 -15.84 -12.40
N LYS A 134 -11.00 -16.25 -12.62
CA LYS A 134 -10.28 -16.33 -13.92
C LYS A 134 -10.42 -15.19 -14.96
N GLY A 135 -9.31 -14.51 -15.21
CA GLY A 135 -8.65 -14.44 -16.54
C GLY A 135 -9.35 -13.81 -17.77
N LYS A 136 -8.67 -12.82 -18.39
CA LYS A 136 -8.78 -12.33 -19.79
C LYS A 136 -10.13 -12.52 -20.54
N GLY A 137 -10.88 -11.43 -20.76
CA GLY A 137 -11.93 -11.37 -21.78
C GLY A 137 -12.39 -9.94 -22.13
N LYS A 138 -12.71 -9.67 -23.40
CA LYS A 138 -13.41 -8.44 -23.84
C LYS A 138 -14.92 -8.71 -23.93
N GLY A 139 -15.78 -7.79 -23.50
CA GLY A 139 -17.23 -7.91 -23.70
C GLY A 139 -18.05 -6.69 -23.25
N LYS A 140 -19.08 -6.33 -24.04
CA LYS A 140 -20.12 -5.29 -23.84
C LYS A 140 -21.28 -5.64 -24.81
N PRO A 141 -22.52 -5.12 -24.70
CA PRO A 141 -23.19 -4.42 -23.58
C PRO A 141 -24.65 -4.92 -23.28
N GLY A 142 -25.28 -4.38 -22.22
CA GLY A 142 -26.76 -4.25 -22.08
C GLY A 142 -27.51 -5.31 -21.25
N ALA A 143 -28.77 -5.08 -20.82
CA ALA A 143 -29.58 -3.85 -20.74
C ALA A 143 -30.85 -4.02 -19.86
N ALA A 144 -31.21 -3.01 -19.04
CA ALA A 144 -32.41 -2.94 -18.15
C ALA A 144 -32.49 -4.05 -17.05
N ASN A 145 -33.26 -4.00 -15.95
CA ASN A 145 -34.27 -3.08 -15.37
C ASN A 145 -34.22 -3.28 -13.81
N LYS A 146 -34.95 -2.66 -12.85
CA LYS A 146 -36.09 -1.73 -12.73
C LYS A 146 -36.01 -1.00 -11.35
N LYS A 147 -37.13 -0.53 -10.76
CA LYS A 147 -37.31 -0.14 -9.33
C LYS A 147 -38.68 -0.65 -8.82
N PRO A 148 -38.86 -0.87 -7.51
CA PRO A 148 -39.38 0.14 -6.56
C PRO A 148 -38.41 0.35 -5.34
N LYS A 149 -38.49 1.34 -4.43
CA LYS A 149 -39.58 1.89 -3.58
C LYS A 149 -40.15 0.84 -2.57
N ALA A 150 -40.34 1.13 -1.28
CA ALA A 150 -40.31 2.42 -0.56
C ALA A 150 -40.08 2.26 0.98
N VAL A 151 -39.64 3.37 1.62
CA VAL A 151 -40.07 3.91 2.94
C VAL A 151 -40.12 2.97 4.18
N GLY A 152 -39.45 3.39 5.27
CA GLY A 152 -40.19 3.60 6.53
C GLY A 152 -39.69 3.04 7.87
N ALA A 153 -38.59 3.59 8.41
CA ALA A 153 -38.36 3.68 9.89
C ALA A 153 -38.25 2.32 10.65
N PRO A 154 -38.25 2.28 12.00
CA PRO A 154 -37.48 3.07 12.98
C PRO A 154 -36.70 2.16 13.98
N VAL A 155 -36.07 2.79 14.99
CA VAL A 155 -35.55 2.19 16.25
C VAL A 155 -34.41 1.16 16.12
N ALA A 156 -33.34 1.37 16.88
CA ALA A 156 -32.30 0.37 17.09
C ALA A 156 -32.64 -0.54 18.30
N PRO A 157 -32.58 -1.86 18.13
CA PRO A 157 -32.32 -2.79 19.23
C PRO A 157 -30.96 -3.48 19.07
N LYS A 158 -30.21 -3.45 20.18
CA LYS A 158 -29.31 -4.48 20.74
C LYS A 158 -28.59 -5.49 19.82
N ALA A 159 -27.30 -5.63 20.13
CA ALA A 159 -26.32 -6.62 19.71
C ALA A 159 -26.78 -8.10 19.60
N GLU A 160 -25.88 -8.91 19.03
CA GLU A 160 -25.90 -10.35 18.77
C GLU A 160 -26.33 -10.78 17.35
N GLU A 161 -25.36 -10.80 16.42
CA GLU A 161 -25.10 -11.98 15.57
C GLU A 161 -23.67 -11.92 14.98
N GLN A 162 -23.17 -13.05 14.47
CA GLN A 162 -21.73 -13.31 14.30
C GLN A 162 -21.28 -13.26 12.84
N ASP A 163 -20.98 -12.06 12.32
CA ASP A 163 -20.25 -11.95 11.04
C ASP A 163 -18.78 -12.33 11.28
N VAL A 164 -18.36 -13.50 10.76
CA VAL A 164 -17.06 -14.11 11.05
C VAL A 164 -15.92 -13.46 10.27
N LEU A 165 -15.53 -12.27 10.73
CA LEU A 165 -14.25 -11.62 10.40
C LEU A 165 -13.09 -12.55 10.81
N SER A 166 -12.60 -13.33 9.86
CA SER A 166 -11.48 -14.25 10.07
C SER A 166 -10.21 -13.42 10.25
N VAL A 167 -9.73 -13.31 11.49
CA VAL A 167 -8.48 -12.58 11.78
C VAL A 167 -7.27 -13.43 11.38
N MET A 168 -6.35 -12.83 10.63
CA MET A 168 -5.06 -13.42 10.26
C MET A 168 -3.92 -12.67 10.92
N ASN A 169 -3.13 -13.36 11.74
CA ASN A 169 -1.95 -12.81 12.42
C ASN A 169 -0.69 -13.18 11.63
N PHE A 170 0.24 -12.24 11.45
CA PHE A 170 1.50 -12.44 10.73
C PHE A 170 2.62 -11.55 11.29
N SER A 171 3.85 -11.83 10.85
CA SER A 171 5.05 -11.02 11.10
C SER A 171 5.69 -10.54 9.78
N LEU A 172 6.59 -9.55 9.86
CA LEU A 172 7.33 -9.02 8.71
C LEU A 172 8.21 -10.08 8.00
N ALA A 173 8.54 -11.18 8.70
CA ALA A 173 9.31 -12.30 8.15
C ALA A 173 8.46 -13.25 7.27
N GLU A 174 7.15 -13.34 7.51
CA GLU A 174 6.22 -14.24 6.81
C GLU A 174 5.62 -13.60 5.55
N VAL A 175 5.52 -12.27 5.53
CA VAL A 175 5.07 -11.49 4.37
C VAL A 175 6.18 -11.29 3.34
N ARG A 176 5.79 -11.30 2.06
CA ARG A 176 6.61 -10.91 0.90
C ARG A 176 6.43 -9.43 0.57
N ASP A 177 5.20 -8.95 0.65
CA ASP A 177 4.79 -7.58 0.30
C ASP A 177 3.49 -7.26 1.05
N VAL A 178 3.30 -5.99 1.44
CA VAL A 178 2.09 -5.50 2.11
C VAL A 178 1.84 -4.06 1.65
N ARG A 179 0.61 -3.71 1.26
CA ARG A 179 0.27 -2.38 0.70
C ARG A 179 -1.07 -1.86 1.22
N LEU A 180 -1.20 -0.54 1.35
CA LEU A 180 -2.50 0.12 1.53
C LEU A 180 -3.38 -0.11 0.29
N VAL A 181 -4.67 -0.39 0.51
CA VAL A 181 -5.65 -0.41 -0.57
C VAL A 181 -6.11 1.02 -0.87
N PRO A 182 -6.07 1.49 -2.14
CA PRO A 182 -6.57 2.81 -2.52
C PRO A 182 -8.06 3.02 -2.19
N VAL A 183 -8.36 3.84 -1.18
CA VAL A 183 -9.71 4.41 -0.97
C VAL A 183 -9.87 5.59 -1.92
N VAL A 184 -10.51 5.36 -3.07
CA VAL A 184 -10.72 6.39 -4.10
C VAL A 184 -12.18 6.83 -4.13
N ASP A 185 -12.51 7.78 -3.25
CA ASP A 185 -13.78 8.49 -3.30
C ASP A 185 -13.85 9.37 -4.55
N PHE A 186 -14.36 8.80 -5.64
CA PHE A 186 -14.83 9.53 -6.80
C PHE A 186 -16.10 10.32 -6.44
N GLY A 187 -15.94 11.34 -5.60
CA GLY A 187 -17.00 12.21 -5.11
C GLY A 187 -17.88 12.66 -6.26
N SER A 188 -19.19 12.40 -6.16
CA SER A 188 -20.10 12.46 -7.30
C SER A 188 -20.40 13.90 -7.75
N GLY A 189 -19.46 14.48 -8.48
CA GLY A 189 -19.50 15.83 -9.04
C GLY A 189 -20.64 15.98 -10.06
N ARG A 190 -21.83 16.30 -9.55
CA ARG A 190 -22.85 16.98 -10.35
C ARG A 190 -22.40 18.43 -10.57
N LYS A 191 -22.66 18.90 -11.78
CA LYS A 191 -22.42 20.29 -12.22
C LYS A 191 -23.19 21.29 -11.37
#